data_AF-A0A1Q9MZC0-F1
#
_entry.id   AF-A0A1Q9MZC0-F1
#
_cell.length_a   1.000
_cell.length_b   1.000
_cell.length_c   1.000
_cell.angle_alpha   90.00
_cell.angle_beta   90.00
_cell.angle_gamma   90.00
#
_symmetry.space_group_name_H-M   'P 1'
#
loop_
_entity.id
_entity.type
_entity.pdbx_description
1 polymer ?
#
loop_
_entity_poly.entity_id
_entity_poly.type
_entity_poly.pdbx_seq_one_letter_code
_entity_poly.pdbx_strand_id
1 'polypeptide(L)'
;MVSASSKGIIKQRTIEFAEKEHLIAYWPIAIVFCYKFLPFLEQEYAAIPEKERIGKGRVYIARAAVEGLFNYLKNRSVKNMEITPTSCLSFSQQVFSYALENKENFLRYLSIFLLAEVAKKDPSAFLTCESQILVWANDKDWEVREITIEFVVNGVGYYPEIIIPRIREWVSSLNANIRRFGAEGLRPRGGTKWVRDPEQNDEVLSLLGQLRFDSSEYVRKSLSNNLKDLTKYMPQKILNLLKSWVQDAGIPVTSDLASKTKREIGADNYHLIYIVKKTLRWVKAKNPELHPLVEKIIGADYLRYFDEKKNILAKPKSSM
;
A
#
# COMPACT_ATOMS: atom_id res chain seq x y z
N MET A 1 4.96 -30.91 -6.98
CA MET A 1 5.63 -30.16 -8.08
C MET A 1 5.47 -28.67 -7.84
N VAL A 2 6.54 -27.89 -7.98
CA VAL A 2 6.47 -26.43 -7.90
C VAL A 2 5.72 -25.91 -9.13
N SER A 3 4.72 -25.05 -8.94
CA SER A 3 3.94 -24.49 -10.06
C SER A 3 4.83 -23.70 -11.02
N ALA A 4 4.62 -23.86 -12.34
CA ALA A 4 5.35 -23.11 -13.36
C ALA A 4 5.24 -21.59 -13.15
N SER A 5 4.09 -21.10 -12.67
CA SER A 5 3.87 -19.69 -12.35
C SER A 5 4.34 -19.30 -10.93
N SER A 6 5.14 -20.13 -10.27
CA SER A 6 5.74 -19.76 -8.99
C SER A 6 6.73 -18.61 -9.17
N LYS A 7 6.81 -17.75 -8.14
CA LYS A 7 7.66 -16.56 -8.17
C LYS A 7 9.12 -16.90 -8.48
N GLY A 8 9.65 -17.98 -7.90
CA GLY A 8 11.02 -18.43 -8.13
C GLY A 8 11.27 -18.86 -9.58
N ILE A 9 10.34 -19.61 -10.18
CA ILE A 9 10.48 -20.08 -11.57
C ILE A 9 10.36 -18.92 -12.57
N ILE A 10 9.49 -17.93 -12.31
CA ILE A 10 9.42 -16.73 -13.15
C ILE A 10 10.73 -15.95 -13.09
N LYS A 11 11.27 -15.70 -11.88
CA LYS A 11 12.57 -15.01 -11.72
C LYS A 11 13.68 -15.69 -12.51
N GLN A 12 13.79 -17.02 -12.39
CA GLN A 12 14.83 -17.79 -13.07
C GLN A 12 14.72 -17.66 -14.58
N ARG A 13 13.51 -17.84 -15.13
CA ARG A 13 13.26 -17.65 -16.58
C ARG A 13 13.51 -16.21 -17.03
N THR A 14 13.24 -15.22 -16.18
CA THR A 14 13.59 -13.82 -16.48
C THR A 14 15.10 -13.62 -16.59
N ILE A 15 15.90 -14.22 -15.70
CA ILE A 15 17.36 -14.14 -15.76
C ILE A 15 17.87 -14.80 -17.05
N GLU A 16 17.42 -16.01 -17.34
CA GLU A 16 17.80 -16.76 -18.56
C GLU A 16 17.41 -16.00 -19.84
N PHE A 17 16.20 -15.42 -19.87
CA PHE A 17 15.76 -14.57 -20.97
C PHE A 17 16.64 -13.32 -21.11
N ALA A 18 16.95 -12.65 -20.00
CA ALA A 18 17.78 -11.44 -20.01
C ALA A 18 19.21 -11.70 -20.48
N GLU A 19 19.78 -12.85 -20.13
CA GLU A 19 21.08 -13.31 -20.60
C GLU A 19 21.06 -13.62 -22.10
N LYS A 20 20.11 -14.43 -22.55
CA LYS A 20 19.96 -14.82 -23.95
C LYS A 20 19.75 -13.62 -24.87
N GLU A 21 18.89 -12.68 -24.47
CA GLU A 21 18.56 -11.50 -25.28
C GLU A 21 19.55 -10.34 -25.08
N HIS A 22 20.58 -10.53 -24.25
CA HIS A 22 21.55 -9.50 -23.88
C HIS A 22 20.88 -8.19 -23.45
N LEU A 23 19.81 -8.26 -22.65
CA LEU A 23 18.93 -7.12 -22.37
C LEU A 23 19.64 -5.90 -21.79
N ILE A 24 20.74 -6.11 -21.07
CA ILE A 24 21.54 -5.02 -20.52
C ILE A 24 22.03 -4.05 -21.60
N ALA A 25 22.30 -4.52 -22.82
CA ALA A 25 22.76 -3.67 -23.92
C ALA A 25 21.74 -2.58 -24.31
N TYR A 26 20.46 -2.78 -23.98
CA TYR A 26 19.38 -1.85 -24.26
C TYR A 26 19.04 -0.94 -23.07
N TRP A 27 19.80 -1.00 -21.97
CA TRP A 27 19.58 -0.14 -20.81
C TRP A 27 19.62 1.37 -21.13
N PRO A 28 20.51 1.86 -22.04
CA PRO A 28 20.48 3.27 -22.44
C PRO A 28 19.30 3.66 -23.35
N ILE A 29 18.65 2.69 -24.00
CA ILE A 29 17.57 2.91 -24.99
C ILE A 29 16.40 1.98 -24.65
N ALA A 30 15.53 2.44 -23.76
CA ALA A 30 14.47 1.61 -23.18
C ALA A 30 13.47 1.05 -24.21
N ILE A 31 13.34 1.66 -25.40
CA ILE A 31 12.33 1.23 -26.38
C ILE A 31 12.60 -0.19 -26.89
N VAL A 32 13.86 -0.53 -27.19
CA VAL A 32 14.24 -1.87 -27.67
C VAL A 32 14.07 -2.90 -26.56
N PHE A 33 14.37 -2.50 -25.33
CA PHE A 33 14.07 -3.30 -24.15
C PHE A 33 12.57 -3.60 -24.06
N CYS A 34 11.70 -2.60 -24.20
CA CYS A 34 10.25 -2.77 -24.10
C CYS A 34 9.72 -3.75 -25.15
N TYR A 35 10.13 -3.58 -26.42
CA TYR A 35 9.74 -4.48 -27.51
C TYR A 35 10.11 -5.94 -27.27
N LYS A 36 11.27 -6.20 -26.65
CA LYS A 36 11.72 -7.57 -26.34
C LYS A 36 11.06 -8.13 -25.08
N PHE A 37 10.95 -7.32 -24.04
CA PHE A 37 10.56 -7.80 -22.71
C PHE A 37 9.04 -7.94 -22.55
N LEU A 38 8.24 -7.13 -23.25
CA LEU A 38 6.79 -7.21 -23.17
C LEU A 38 6.24 -8.59 -23.61
N PRO A 39 6.61 -9.16 -24.78
CA PRO A 39 6.17 -10.50 -25.18
C PRO A 39 6.53 -11.59 -24.15
N PHE A 40 7.71 -11.47 -23.52
CA PHE A 40 8.10 -12.37 -22.44
C PHE A 40 7.14 -12.28 -21.24
N LEU A 41 6.79 -11.07 -20.79
CA LEU A 41 5.83 -10.88 -19.69
C LEU A 41 4.43 -11.42 -20.04
N GLU A 42 4.00 -11.25 -21.29
CA GLU A 42 2.71 -11.77 -21.77
C GLU A 42 2.70 -13.30 -21.79
N GLN A 43 3.79 -13.93 -22.23
CA GLN A 43 3.95 -15.38 -22.18
C GLN A 43 3.90 -15.90 -20.75
N GLU A 44 4.58 -15.24 -19.81
CA GLU A 44 4.55 -15.58 -18.39
C GLU A 44 3.15 -15.49 -17.78
N TYR A 45 2.37 -14.50 -18.21
CA TYR A 45 0.98 -14.33 -17.79
C TYR A 45 0.01 -15.35 -18.41
N ALA A 46 0.22 -15.69 -19.69
CA ALA A 46 -0.54 -16.74 -20.37
C ALA A 46 -0.29 -18.10 -19.71
N ALA A 47 0.94 -18.36 -19.23
CA ALA A 47 1.34 -19.59 -18.57
C ALA A 47 0.78 -19.77 -17.13
N ILE A 48 0.05 -18.81 -16.57
CA ILE A 48 -0.59 -18.96 -15.25
C ILE A 48 -1.70 -20.02 -15.34
N PRO A 49 -1.64 -21.11 -14.56
CA PRO A 49 -2.71 -22.10 -14.52
C PRO A 49 -4.02 -21.49 -14.04
N GLU A 50 -5.15 -21.90 -14.63
CA GLU A 50 -6.47 -21.28 -14.36
C GLU A 50 -6.82 -21.26 -12.86
N LYS A 51 -6.57 -22.37 -12.16
CA LYS A 51 -6.79 -22.50 -10.71
C LYS A 51 -5.99 -21.49 -9.86
N GLU A 52 -4.94 -20.88 -10.40
CA GLU A 52 -4.07 -19.93 -9.70
C GLU A 52 -4.37 -18.46 -10.05
N ARG A 53 -5.22 -18.20 -11.06
CA ARG A 53 -5.58 -16.84 -11.50
C ARG A 53 -6.35 -16.03 -10.45
N ILE A 54 -6.91 -16.69 -9.43
CA ILE A 54 -7.57 -16.03 -8.28
C ILE A 54 -6.58 -15.13 -7.50
N GLY A 55 -5.30 -15.49 -7.46
CA GLY A 55 -4.27 -14.76 -6.70
C GLY A 55 -3.09 -14.26 -7.54
N LYS A 56 -3.00 -14.68 -8.80
CA LYS A 56 -1.88 -14.34 -9.70
C LYS A 56 -2.41 -13.65 -10.96
N GLY A 57 -1.88 -12.47 -11.22
CA GLY A 57 -2.18 -11.71 -12.43
C GLY A 57 -0.98 -10.91 -12.91
N ARG A 58 -1.22 -9.89 -13.73
CA ARG A 58 -0.15 -9.07 -14.33
C ARG A 58 0.79 -8.45 -13.31
N VAL A 59 0.24 -7.89 -12.22
CA VAL A 59 1.02 -7.30 -11.12
C VAL A 59 1.97 -8.34 -10.47
N TYR A 60 1.51 -9.57 -10.29
CA TYR A 60 2.30 -10.66 -9.71
C TYR A 60 3.45 -11.06 -10.65
N ILE A 61 3.18 -11.20 -11.95
CA ILE A 61 4.19 -11.52 -12.97
C ILE A 61 5.23 -10.39 -13.05
N ALA A 62 4.78 -9.14 -13.18
CA ALA A 62 5.67 -7.98 -13.28
C ALA A 62 6.62 -7.88 -12.09
N ARG A 63 6.11 -8.07 -10.86
CA ARG A 63 6.94 -8.08 -9.65
C ARG A 63 7.97 -9.20 -9.67
N ALA A 64 7.55 -10.43 -10.01
CA ALA A 64 8.45 -11.56 -10.07
C ALA A 64 9.53 -11.38 -11.15
N ALA A 65 9.15 -10.88 -12.33
CA ALA A 65 10.06 -10.60 -13.42
C ALA A 65 11.05 -9.48 -13.05
N VAL A 66 10.60 -8.39 -12.43
CA VAL A 66 11.50 -7.31 -11.97
C VAL A 66 12.52 -7.81 -10.95
N GLU A 67 12.14 -8.69 -10.02
CA GLU A 67 13.11 -9.28 -9.09
C GLU A 67 14.16 -10.14 -9.82
N GLY A 68 13.77 -10.86 -10.88
CA GLY A 68 14.71 -11.59 -11.74
C GLY A 68 15.61 -10.65 -12.55
N LEU A 69 15.03 -9.62 -13.16
CA LEU A 69 15.73 -8.60 -13.93
C LEU A 69 16.74 -7.85 -13.06
N PHE A 70 16.34 -7.41 -11.86
CA PHE A 70 17.22 -6.73 -10.93
C PHE A 70 18.39 -7.63 -10.48
N ASN A 71 18.15 -8.92 -10.26
CA ASN A 71 19.22 -9.89 -10.00
C ASN A 71 20.19 -10.03 -11.19
N TYR A 72 19.66 -10.05 -12.41
CA TYR A 72 20.48 -10.07 -13.63
C TYR A 72 21.35 -8.81 -13.77
N LEU A 73 20.78 -7.63 -13.48
CA LEU A 73 21.47 -6.34 -13.57
C LEU A 73 22.51 -6.11 -12.46
N LYS A 74 22.33 -6.79 -11.32
CA LYS A 74 23.20 -6.60 -10.15
C LYS A 74 24.67 -6.86 -10.50
N ASN A 75 25.54 -5.90 -10.18
CA ASN A 75 26.98 -5.92 -10.44
C ASN A 75 27.39 -5.93 -11.93
N ARG A 76 26.46 -5.65 -12.85
CA ARG A 76 26.79 -5.46 -14.27
C ARG A 76 26.86 -3.97 -14.60
N SER A 77 27.71 -3.63 -15.56
CA SER A 77 27.80 -2.31 -16.17
C SER A 77 27.80 -2.48 -17.69
N VAL A 78 27.30 -1.48 -18.41
CA VAL A 78 27.38 -1.42 -19.88
C VAL A 78 28.42 -0.38 -20.25
N LYS A 79 29.04 -0.50 -21.41
CA LYS A 79 30.00 0.48 -21.93
C LYS A 79 29.47 1.91 -21.69
N ASN A 80 30.22 2.70 -20.91
CA ASN A 80 29.91 4.08 -20.52
C ASN A 80 28.71 4.29 -19.59
N MET A 81 28.18 3.26 -18.90
CA MET A 81 27.11 3.44 -17.90
C MET A 81 27.07 2.36 -16.81
N GLU A 82 27.06 2.79 -15.55
CA GLU A 82 26.83 1.95 -14.38
C GLU A 82 25.35 1.90 -14.01
N ILE A 83 24.90 0.77 -13.43
CA ILE A 83 23.54 0.63 -12.91
C ILE A 83 23.46 1.36 -11.55
N THR A 84 23.21 2.67 -11.62
CA THR A 84 23.01 3.57 -10.47
C THR A 84 21.53 3.90 -10.26
N PRO A 85 21.13 4.45 -9.09
CA PRO A 85 19.76 4.93 -8.89
C PRO A 85 19.29 5.92 -9.97
N THR A 86 20.14 6.86 -10.37
CA THR A 86 19.84 7.84 -11.43
C THR A 86 19.59 7.17 -12.78
N SER A 87 20.44 6.20 -13.15
CA SER A 87 20.23 5.45 -14.41
C SER A 87 18.94 4.64 -14.39
N CYS A 88 18.62 4.01 -13.25
CA CYS A 88 17.38 3.23 -13.08
C CYS A 88 16.14 4.12 -13.12
N LEU A 89 16.22 5.33 -12.54
CA LEU A 89 15.17 6.34 -12.63
C LEU A 89 14.91 6.74 -14.08
N SER A 90 15.96 7.13 -14.80
CA SER A 90 15.85 7.53 -16.22
C SER A 90 15.27 6.40 -17.06
N PHE A 91 15.76 5.18 -16.90
CA PHE A 91 15.22 4.01 -17.59
C PHE A 91 13.75 3.77 -17.27
N SER A 92 13.38 3.79 -15.98
CA SER A 92 12.00 3.56 -15.53
C SER A 92 11.03 4.60 -16.07
N GLN A 93 11.46 5.87 -16.16
CA GLN A 93 10.68 6.94 -16.77
C GLN A 93 10.46 6.70 -18.26
N GLN A 94 11.50 6.32 -19.01
CA GLN A 94 11.37 6.01 -20.44
C GLN A 94 10.43 4.82 -20.69
N VAL A 95 10.58 3.73 -19.92
CA VAL A 95 9.68 2.57 -20.00
C VAL A 95 8.24 2.98 -19.65
N PHE A 96 8.04 3.82 -18.65
CA PHE A 96 6.70 4.25 -18.23
C PHE A 96 6.04 5.14 -19.31
N SER A 97 6.79 6.05 -19.92
CA SER A 97 6.30 6.88 -21.03
C SER A 97 5.91 6.04 -22.23
N TYR A 98 6.77 5.10 -22.65
CA TYR A 98 6.45 4.15 -23.71
C TYR A 98 5.18 3.34 -23.37
N ALA A 99 5.05 2.90 -22.12
CA ALA A 99 3.89 2.16 -21.65
C ALA A 99 2.58 2.98 -21.73
N LEU A 100 2.64 4.29 -21.44
CA LEU A 100 1.47 5.17 -21.57
C LEU A 100 1.06 5.36 -23.04
N GLU A 101 2.04 5.59 -23.92
CA GLU A 101 1.80 5.78 -25.37
C GLU A 101 1.16 4.54 -26.00
N ASN A 102 1.61 3.35 -25.58
CA ASN A 102 1.15 2.07 -26.13
C ASN A 102 0.03 1.41 -25.32
N LYS A 103 -0.41 2.03 -24.21
CA LYS A 103 -1.44 1.51 -23.29
C LYS A 103 -1.08 0.15 -22.65
N GLU A 104 0.21 -0.03 -22.32
CA GLU A 104 0.78 -1.29 -21.84
C GLU A 104 0.98 -1.36 -20.33
N ASN A 105 0.03 -1.98 -19.62
CA ASN A 105 0.04 -2.03 -18.15
C ASN A 105 1.25 -2.76 -17.56
N PHE A 106 1.73 -3.81 -18.23
CA PHE A 106 2.88 -4.58 -17.75
C PHE A 106 4.12 -3.71 -17.55
N LEU A 107 4.38 -2.83 -18.52
CA LEU A 107 5.53 -1.94 -18.51
C LEU A 107 5.36 -0.82 -17.49
N ARG A 108 4.13 -0.33 -17.25
CA ARG A 108 3.84 0.60 -16.14
C ARG A 108 4.21 -0.01 -14.79
N TYR A 109 3.82 -1.26 -14.56
CA TYR A 109 4.13 -1.98 -13.32
C TYR A 109 5.62 -2.26 -13.19
N LEU A 110 6.28 -2.63 -14.29
CA LEU A 110 7.72 -2.87 -14.34
C LEU A 110 8.51 -1.64 -13.90
N SER A 111 8.22 -0.47 -14.46
CA SER A 111 8.90 0.79 -14.10
C SER A 111 8.84 1.08 -12.61
N ILE A 112 7.65 0.92 -12.00
CA ILE A 112 7.46 1.22 -10.58
C ILE A 112 8.18 0.18 -9.70
N PHE A 113 8.02 -1.10 -10.01
CA PHE A 113 8.67 -2.16 -9.23
C PHE A 113 10.19 -2.10 -9.35
N LEU A 114 10.74 -1.69 -10.50
CA LEU A 114 12.18 -1.57 -10.67
C LEU A 114 12.74 -0.53 -9.70
N LEU A 115 12.13 0.66 -9.60
CA LEU A 115 12.55 1.65 -8.62
C LEU A 115 12.35 1.16 -7.18
N ALA A 116 11.28 0.40 -6.92
CA ALA A 116 11.06 -0.18 -5.62
C ALA A 116 12.13 -1.22 -5.23
N GLU A 117 12.68 -2.00 -6.17
CA GLU A 117 13.81 -2.91 -5.93
C GLU A 117 15.12 -2.17 -5.70
N VAL A 118 15.42 -1.16 -6.53
CA VAL A 118 16.62 -0.31 -6.39
C VAL A 118 16.65 0.33 -5.01
N ALA A 119 15.50 0.83 -4.56
CA ALA A 119 15.38 1.48 -3.27
C ALA A 119 15.66 0.54 -2.08
N LYS A 120 15.51 -0.78 -2.20
CA LYS A 120 15.90 -1.72 -1.12
C LYS A 120 17.41 -1.82 -0.90
N LYS A 121 18.23 -1.35 -1.85
CA LYS A 121 19.68 -1.57 -1.86
C LYS A 121 20.48 -0.31 -1.58
N ASP A 122 19.92 0.83 -1.94
CA ASP A 122 20.60 2.11 -1.84
C ASP A 122 19.66 3.14 -1.22
N PRO A 123 19.96 3.66 -0.01
CA PRO A 123 19.17 4.71 0.61
C PRO A 123 19.09 5.98 -0.24
N SER A 124 20.13 6.30 -1.01
CA SER A 124 20.15 7.49 -1.88
C SER A 124 19.11 7.39 -3.00
N ALA A 125 18.74 6.17 -3.42
CA ALA A 125 17.72 5.95 -4.44
C ALA A 125 16.35 6.49 -4.04
N PHE A 126 16.04 6.52 -2.74
CA PHE A 126 14.81 7.14 -2.26
C PHE A 126 14.76 8.62 -2.58
N LEU A 127 15.85 9.33 -2.28
CA LEU A 127 15.96 10.77 -2.53
C LEU A 127 15.98 11.04 -4.04
N THR A 128 16.73 10.26 -4.81
CA THR A 128 16.81 10.39 -6.28
C THR A 128 15.45 10.19 -6.93
N CYS A 129 14.67 9.18 -6.51
CA CYS A 129 13.41 8.83 -7.18
C CYS A 129 12.18 9.54 -6.60
N GLU A 130 12.30 10.25 -5.47
CA GLU A 130 11.17 10.79 -4.73
C GLU A 130 10.22 11.60 -5.61
N SER A 131 10.74 12.54 -6.40
CA SER A 131 9.93 13.41 -7.25
C SER A 131 9.06 12.60 -8.21
N GLN A 132 9.63 11.58 -8.85
CA GLN A 132 8.92 10.72 -9.79
C GLN A 132 7.91 9.79 -9.08
N ILE A 133 8.28 9.27 -7.91
CA ILE A 133 7.39 8.44 -7.10
C ILE A 133 6.18 9.23 -6.63
N LEU A 134 6.33 10.51 -6.26
CA LEU A 134 5.20 11.36 -5.90
C LEU A 134 4.29 11.66 -7.10
N VAL A 135 4.84 11.77 -8.32
CA VAL A 135 4.03 11.85 -9.55
C VAL A 135 3.16 10.60 -9.70
N TRP A 136 3.75 9.40 -9.57
CA TRP A 136 2.99 8.15 -9.69
C TRP A 136 2.04 7.89 -8.51
N ALA A 137 2.40 8.32 -7.31
CA ALA A 137 1.52 8.26 -6.14
C ALA A 137 0.26 9.14 -6.31
N ASN A 138 0.35 10.18 -7.14
CA ASN A 138 -0.75 11.05 -7.52
C ASN A 138 -1.32 10.77 -8.93
N ASP A 139 -0.96 9.64 -9.54
CA ASP A 139 -1.45 9.30 -10.89
C ASP A 139 -2.99 9.21 -10.91
N LYS A 140 -3.62 9.48 -12.06
CA LYS A 140 -5.07 9.35 -12.24
C LYS A 140 -5.51 7.89 -12.16
N ASP A 141 -4.67 6.95 -12.60
CA ASP A 141 -4.92 5.53 -12.54
C ASP A 141 -4.69 5.00 -11.12
N TRP A 142 -5.74 4.41 -10.54
CA TRP A 142 -5.68 3.89 -9.18
C TRP A 142 -4.71 2.71 -9.07
N GLU A 143 -4.54 1.89 -10.12
CA GLU A 143 -3.60 0.77 -10.07
C GLU A 143 -2.15 1.24 -9.95
N VAL A 144 -1.80 2.33 -10.66
CA VAL A 144 -0.48 2.97 -10.55
C VAL A 144 -0.26 3.46 -9.12
N ARG A 145 -1.25 4.14 -8.52
CA ARG A 145 -1.16 4.59 -7.12
C ARG A 145 -1.01 3.42 -6.14
N GLU A 146 -1.72 2.31 -6.36
CA GLU A 146 -1.62 1.13 -5.49
C GLU A 146 -0.25 0.46 -5.57
N ILE A 147 0.29 0.31 -6.77
CA ILE A 147 1.58 -0.35 -7.00
C ILE A 147 2.74 0.51 -6.48
N THR A 148 2.62 1.83 -6.61
CA THR A 148 3.63 2.79 -6.13
C THR A 148 3.87 2.68 -4.62
N ILE A 149 2.88 2.23 -3.82
CA ILE A 149 3.02 2.00 -2.37
C ILE A 149 4.21 1.09 -2.05
N GLU A 150 4.54 0.13 -2.92
CA GLU A 150 5.65 -0.79 -2.65
C GLU A 150 6.98 -0.07 -2.47
N PHE A 151 7.18 1.05 -3.18
CA PHE A 151 8.36 1.88 -3.02
C PHE A 151 8.49 2.38 -1.57
N VAL A 152 7.46 3.03 -1.03
CA VAL A 152 7.48 3.54 0.36
C VAL A 152 7.52 2.41 1.39
N VAL A 153 6.83 1.29 1.15
CA VAL A 153 6.87 0.12 2.05
C VAL A 153 8.29 -0.44 2.15
N ASN A 154 9.01 -0.52 1.03
CA ASN A 154 10.41 -0.92 1.04
C ASN A 154 11.26 0.11 1.81
N GLY A 155 11.01 1.40 1.61
CA GLY A 155 11.71 2.45 2.34
C GLY A 155 11.54 2.36 3.85
N VAL A 156 10.29 2.25 4.33
CA VAL A 156 9.99 2.06 5.75
C VAL A 156 10.59 0.75 6.29
N GLY A 157 10.69 -0.28 5.45
CA GLY A 157 11.23 -1.58 5.85
C GLY A 157 12.75 -1.65 5.95
N TYR A 158 13.47 -0.96 5.06
CA TYR A 158 14.93 -1.04 4.95
C TYR A 158 15.66 0.17 5.52
N TYR A 159 15.09 1.38 5.43
CA TYR A 159 15.72 2.64 5.84
C TYR A 159 14.70 3.58 6.52
N PRO A 160 14.06 3.15 7.63
CA PRO A 160 13.03 3.93 8.32
C PRO A 160 13.52 5.32 8.73
N GLU A 161 14.79 5.46 9.14
CA GLU A 161 15.41 6.72 9.54
C GLU A 161 15.43 7.79 8.44
N ILE A 162 15.42 7.37 7.18
CA ILE A 162 15.37 8.27 6.01
C ILE A 162 13.92 8.56 5.62
N ILE A 163 13.05 7.54 5.70
CA ILE A 163 11.73 7.59 5.08
C ILE A 163 10.65 8.13 6.01
N ILE A 164 10.77 7.89 7.31
CA ILE A 164 9.84 8.41 8.31
C ILE A 164 9.79 9.96 8.30
N PRO A 165 10.93 10.69 8.20
CA PRO A 165 10.90 12.14 7.99
C PRO A 165 10.13 12.58 6.74
N ARG A 166 10.27 11.88 5.63
CA ARG A 166 9.54 12.20 4.38
C ARG A 166 8.05 11.91 4.51
N ILE A 167 7.69 10.81 5.16
CA ILE A 167 6.28 10.48 5.45
C ILE A 167 5.61 11.57 6.28
N ARG A 168 6.32 12.18 7.25
CA ARG A 168 5.81 13.32 8.03
C ARG A 168 5.35 14.48 7.14
N GLU A 169 6.13 14.79 6.10
CA GLU A 169 5.77 15.81 5.11
C GLU A 169 4.58 15.35 4.25
N TRP A 170 4.61 14.09 3.78
CA TRP A 170 3.57 13.57 2.90
C TRP A 170 2.19 13.47 3.57
N VAL A 171 2.12 13.07 4.84
CA VAL A 171 0.85 13.03 5.59
C VAL A 171 0.30 14.43 5.89
N SER A 172 1.13 15.47 5.78
CA SER A 172 0.73 16.88 5.88
C SER A 172 0.43 17.53 4.52
N SER A 173 0.56 16.79 3.41
CA SER A 173 0.36 17.33 2.06
C SER A 173 -1.07 17.83 1.83
N LEU A 174 -1.24 18.90 1.05
CA LEU A 174 -2.56 19.34 0.57
C LEU A 174 -3.22 18.27 -0.32
N ASN A 175 -2.42 17.42 -0.97
CA ASN A 175 -2.91 16.39 -1.88
C ASN A 175 -3.29 15.09 -1.13
N ALA A 176 -4.57 14.71 -1.22
CA ALA A 176 -5.09 13.51 -0.56
C ALA A 176 -4.45 12.20 -1.04
N ASN A 177 -4.01 12.11 -2.30
CA ASN A 177 -3.30 10.92 -2.80
C ASN A 177 -1.94 10.76 -2.14
N ILE A 178 -1.23 11.87 -1.92
CA ILE A 178 0.09 11.87 -1.25
C ILE A 178 -0.05 11.55 0.25
N ARG A 179 -1.05 12.13 0.93
CA ARG A 179 -1.35 11.74 2.32
C ARG A 179 -1.66 10.26 2.45
N ARG A 180 -2.49 9.74 1.53
CA ARG A 180 -2.81 8.31 1.47
C ARG A 180 -1.58 7.46 1.22
N PHE A 181 -0.69 7.89 0.32
CA PHE A 181 0.56 7.19 -0.01
C PHE A 181 1.45 7.03 1.24
N GLY A 182 1.69 8.11 1.99
CA GLY A 182 2.42 8.05 3.26
C GLY A 182 1.75 7.11 4.28
N ALA A 183 0.43 7.21 4.44
CA ALA A 183 -0.32 6.38 5.38
C ALA A 183 -0.32 4.88 5.05
N GLU A 184 -0.37 4.51 3.75
CA GLU A 184 -0.31 3.10 3.34
C GLU A 184 1.09 2.50 3.48
N GLY A 185 2.14 3.32 3.30
CA GLY A 185 3.53 2.90 3.51
C GLY A 185 3.79 2.42 4.93
N LEU A 186 3.07 2.99 5.91
CA LEU A 186 3.15 2.63 7.33
C LEU A 186 2.32 1.40 7.72
N ARG A 187 1.71 0.68 6.79
CA ARG A 187 0.89 -0.49 7.16
C ARG A 187 1.78 -1.64 7.59
N PRO A 188 1.37 -2.47 8.58
CA PRO A 188 2.18 -3.56 9.11
C PRO A 188 2.20 -4.80 8.18
N ARG A 189 2.70 -4.66 6.94
CA ARG A 189 2.65 -5.67 5.87
C ARG A 189 4.05 -5.90 5.29
N GLY A 190 4.36 -7.15 4.92
CA GLY A 190 5.60 -7.45 4.18
C GLY A 190 6.86 -6.99 4.93
N GLY A 191 7.55 -5.99 4.36
CA GLY A 191 8.84 -5.45 4.84
C GLY A 191 8.77 -4.57 6.09
N THR A 192 7.61 -4.11 6.51
CA THR A 192 7.44 -3.18 7.66
C THR A 192 7.01 -3.91 8.94
N LYS A 193 7.56 -5.10 9.20
CA LYS A 193 7.13 -5.93 10.34
C LYS A 193 7.34 -5.25 11.69
N TRP A 194 8.38 -4.41 11.82
CA TRP A 194 8.72 -3.68 13.05
C TRP A 194 7.57 -2.78 13.53
N VAL A 195 6.72 -2.28 12.62
CA VAL A 195 5.55 -1.44 12.96
C VAL A 195 4.52 -2.18 13.83
N ARG A 196 4.59 -3.53 13.87
CA ARG A 196 3.74 -4.38 14.70
C ARG A 196 4.17 -4.41 16.17
N ASP A 197 5.38 -3.96 16.45
CA ASP A 197 5.92 -3.92 17.81
C ASP A 197 5.29 -2.74 18.58
N PRO A 198 4.53 -2.99 19.66
CA PRO A 198 3.94 -1.94 20.45
C PRO A 198 4.97 -1.05 21.16
N GLU A 199 6.24 -1.43 21.27
CA GLU A 199 7.28 -0.60 21.90
C GLU A 199 7.99 0.33 20.89
N GLN A 200 7.90 0.04 19.59
CA GLN A 200 8.67 0.75 18.56
C GLN A 200 7.82 1.61 17.62
N ASN A 201 6.49 1.62 17.78
CA ASN A 201 5.60 2.20 16.78
C ASN A 201 4.91 3.52 17.20
N ASP A 202 5.33 4.15 18.29
CA ASP A 202 4.71 5.40 18.76
C ASP A 202 4.81 6.53 17.73
N GLU A 203 5.95 6.66 17.05
CA GLU A 203 6.10 7.64 15.98
C GLU A 203 5.14 7.34 14.80
N VAL A 204 4.95 6.07 14.46
CA VAL A 204 3.99 5.66 13.43
C VAL A 204 2.56 6.04 13.82
N LEU A 205 2.16 5.77 15.07
CA LEU A 205 0.83 6.12 15.57
C LEU A 205 0.63 7.64 15.61
N SER A 206 1.67 8.39 15.96
CA SER A 206 1.66 9.86 15.93
C SER A 206 1.43 10.39 14.51
N LEU A 207 2.17 9.88 13.51
CA LEU A 207 2.01 10.25 12.10
C LEU A 207 0.61 9.92 11.58
N LEU A 208 0.12 8.71 11.86
CA LEU A 208 -1.25 8.31 11.49
C LEU A 208 -2.31 9.19 12.18
N GLY A 209 -2.06 9.62 13.41
CA GLY A 209 -2.94 10.49 14.17
C GLY A 209 -3.12 11.89 13.59
N GLN A 210 -2.19 12.37 12.74
CA GLN A 210 -2.37 13.63 12.01
C GLN A 210 -3.54 13.56 11.01
N LEU A 211 -3.89 12.35 10.55
CA LEU A 211 -4.94 12.09 9.57
C LEU A 211 -6.32 11.80 10.19
N ARG A 212 -6.45 11.90 11.53
CA ARG A 212 -7.65 11.46 12.26
C ARG A 212 -8.94 12.25 11.95
N PHE A 213 -8.82 13.41 11.32
CA PHE A 213 -9.94 14.25 10.85
C PHE A 213 -9.97 14.44 9.33
N ASP A 214 -9.17 13.67 8.57
CA ASP A 214 -8.96 13.92 7.14
C ASP A 214 -10.28 14.01 6.35
N SER A 215 -10.42 15.03 5.52
CA SER A 215 -11.62 15.28 4.73
C SER A 215 -11.81 14.29 3.58
N SER A 216 -10.74 13.65 3.11
CA SER A 216 -10.78 12.65 2.05
C SER A 216 -11.19 11.27 2.58
N GLU A 217 -12.29 10.72 2.04
CA GLU A 217 -12.68 9.34 2.37
C GLU A 217 -11.59 8.33 1.98
N TYR A 218 -10.83 8.61 0.92
CA TYR A 218 -9.74 7.75 0.48
C TYR A 218 -8.63 7.64 1.54
N VAL A 219 -8.25 8.77 2.15
CA VAL A 219 -7.27 8.80 3.25
C VAL A 219 -7.84 8.14 4.50
N ARG A 220 -9.10 8.44 4.88
CA ARG A 220 -9.76 7.79 6.05
C ARG A 220 -9.84 6.27 5.91
N LYS A 221 -10.08 5.76 4.70
CA LYS A 221 -10.04 4.32 4.40
C LYS A 221 -8.64 3.73 4.61
N SER A 222 -7.59 4.42 4.17
CA SER A 222 -6.21 4.00 4.41
C SER A 222 -5.88 3.99 5.91
N LEU A 223 -6.12 5.09 6.62
CA LEU A 223 -5.88 5.22 8.06
C LEU A 223 -6.60 4.12 8.85
N SER A 224 -7.91 3.96 8.64
CA SER A 224 -8.68 2.95 9.36
C SER A 224 -8.26 1.52 9.03
N ASN A 225 -7.81 1.25 7.80
CA ASN A 225 -7.24 -0.04 7.43
C ASN A 225 -5.88 -0.29 8.08
N ASN A 226 -5.06 0.75 8.25
CA ASN A 226 -3.79 0.67 8.96
C ASN A 226 -4.02 0.33 10.43
N LEU A 227 -4.82 1.13 11.13
CA LEU A 227 -5.16 0.88 12.54
C LEU A 227 -5.82 -0.49 12.74
N LYS A 228 -6.73 -0.91 11.84
CA LYS A 228 -7.35 -2.24 11.86
C LYS A 228 -6.33 -3.37 11.70
N ASP A 229 -5.28 -3.17 10.90
CA ASP A 229 -4.23 -4.18 10.78
C ASP A 229 -3.36 -4.21 12.05
N LEU A 230 -3.15 -3.07 12.73
CA LEU A 230 -2.44 -2.98 14.01
C LEU A 230 -3.22 -3.58 15.19
N THR A 231 -4.56 -3.53 15.18
CA THR A 231 -5.37 -4.18 16.23
C THR A 231 -5.15 -5.69 16.31
N LYS A 232 -4.66 -6.33 15.25
CA LYS A 232 -4.32 -7.77 15.26
C LYS A 232 -3.10 -8.09 16.12
N TYR A 233 -2.26 -7.10 16.41
CA TYR A 233 -0.99 -7.27 17.13
C TYR A 233 -1.02 -6.56 18.49
N MET A 234 -1.65 -5.37 18.57
CA MET A 234 -1.69 -4.55 19.79
C MET A 234 -3.09 -3.97 20.04
N PRO A 235 -4.13 -4.81 20.17
CA PRO A 235 -5.51 -4.35 20.22
C PRO A 235 -5.75 -3.32 21.33
N GLN A 236 -5.25 -3.58 22.54
CA GLN A 236 -5.45 -2.69 23.69
C GLN A 236 -4.84 -1.29 23.46
N LYS A 237 -3.63 -1.22 22.88
CA LYS A 237 -2.94 0.04 22.56
C LYS A 237 -3.74 0.86 21.54
N ILE A 238 -4.22 0.22 20.47
CA ILE A 238 -5.03 0.90 19.44
C ILE A 238 -6.38 1.35 19.99
N LEU A 239 -7.06 0.54 20.82
CA LEU A 239 -8.33 0.94 21.43
C LEU A 239 -8.15 2.14 22.37
N ASN A 240 -7.08 2.15 23.17
CA ASN A 240 -6.76 3.28 24.05
C ASN A 240 -6.46 4.55 23.24
N LEU A 241 -5.74 4.45 22.13
CA LEU A 241 -5.48 5.56 21.21
C LEU A 241 -6.79 6.11 20.60
N LEU A 242 -7.67 5.24 20.11
CA LEU A 242 -8.96 5.68 19.55
C LEU A 242 -9.84 6.32 20.62
N LYS A 243 -9.81 5.79 21.86
CA LYS A 243 -10.49 6.38 23.01
C LYS A 243 -9.97 7.78 23.28
N SER A 244 -8.66 7.98 23.32
CA SER A 244 -8.08 9.31 23.57
C SER A 244 -8.47 10.28 22.46
N TRP A 245 -8.44 9.89 21.19
CA TRP A 245 -8.86 10.78 20.10
C TRP A 245 -10.32 11.24 20.22
N VAL A 246 -11.23 10.35 20.63
CA VAL A 246 -12.65 10.71 20.85
C VAL A 246 -12.78 11.68 22.03
N GLN A 247 -12.03 11.45 23.10
CA GLN A 247 -12.00 12.31 24.29
C GLN A 247 -11.40 13.70 23.98
N ASP A 248 -10.26 13.74 23.29
CA ASP A 248 -9.56 14.98 22.89
C ASP A 248 -10.41 15.83 21.93
N ALA A 249 -11.24 15.19 21.11
CA ALA A 249 -12.19 15.85 20.24
C ALA A 249 -13.43 16.40 20.98
N GLY A 250 -13.56 16.12 22.29
CA GLY A 250 -14.71 16.53 23.09
C GLY A 250 -16.03 15.89 22.65
N ILE A 251 -15.97 14.73 21.97
CA ILE A 251 -17.16 14.05 21.44
C ILE A 251 -17.87 13.31 22.60
N PRO A 252 -19.11 13.66 22.94
CA PRO A 252 -19.87 12.92 23.95
C PRO A 252 -20.16 11.49 23.46
N VAL A 253 -19.80 10.49 24.28
CA VAL A 253 -20.07 9.08 23.97
C VAL A 253 -21.50 8.73 24.36
N THR A 254 -22.45 9.04 23.48
CA THR A 254 -23.85 8.58 23.59
C THR A 254 -23.98 7.13 23.13
N SER A 255 -25.06 6.44 23.54
CA SER A 255 -25.28 5.04 23.15
C SER A 255 -25.30 4.85 21.62
N ASP A 256 -25.83 5.83 20.90
CA ASP A 256 -26.02 5.85 19.45
C ASP A 256 -24.87 6.54 18.67
N LEU A 257 -23.75 6.91 19.32
CA LEU A 257 -22.65 7.65 18.69
C LEU A 257 -22.15 6.97 17.40
N ALA A 258 -22.05 5.65 17.41
CA ALA A 258 -21.68 4.87 16.24
C ALA A 258 -22.62 5.05 15.03
N SER A 259 -23.85 5.50 15.20
CA SER A 259 -24.82 5.69 14.11
C SER A 259 -25.06 7.15 13.74
N LYS A 260 -24.45 8.10 14.47
CA LYS A 260 -24.59 9.54 14.20
C LYS A 260 -24.15 9.92 12.79
N THR A 261 -24.93 10.81 12.19
CA THR A 261 -24.70 11.36 10.84
C THR A 261 -23.81 12.60 10.88
N LYS A 262 -23.24 12.96 9.72
CA LYS A 262 -22.45 14.18 9.55
C LYS A 262 -23.21 15.45 9.97
N ARG A 263 -24.54 15.47 9.82
CA ARG A 263 -25.38 16.61 10.21
C ARG A 263 -25.50 16.76 11.73
N GLU A 264 -25.50 15.65 12.47
CA GLU A 264 -25.69 15.65 13.92
C GLU A 264 -24.44 16.04 14.70
N ILE A 265 -23.27 15.55 14.25
CA ILE A 265 -22.01 15.72 15.01
C ILE A 265 -20.99 16.62 14.31
N GLY A 266 -21.30 17.13 13.12
CA GLY A 266 -20.38 17.93 12.32
C GLY A 266 -19.39 17.10 11.49
N ALA A 267 -18.69 17.75 10.57
CA ALA A 267 -17.82 17.08 9.60
C ALA A 267 -16.66 16.34 10.25
N ASP A 268 -15.89 17.03 11.09
CA ASP A 268 -14.65 16.49 11.65
C ASP A 268 -14.92 15.35 12.62
N ASN A 269 -15.90 15.51 13.52
CA ASN A 269 -16.32 14.43 14.42
C ASN A 269 -16.82 13.22 13.63
N TYR A 270 -17.61 13.45 12.56
CA TYR A 270 -18.05 12.35 11.70
C TYR A 270 -16.88 11.63 11.01
N HIS A 271 -15.86 12.37 10.57
CA HIS A 271 -14.65 11.80 9.98
C HIS A 271 -13.89 10.92 10.99
N LEU A 272 -13.69 11.41 12.21
CA LEU A 272 -13.04 10.64 13.28
C LEU A 272 -13.85 9.38 13.63
N ILE A 273 -15.16 9.53 13.86
CA ILE A 273 -16.04 8.41 14.20
C ILE A 273 -16.10 7.39 13.06
N TYR A 274 -16.07 7.81 11.79
CA TYR A 274 -15.90 6.91 10.67
C TYR A 274 -14.63 6.05 10.79
N ILE A 275 -13.47 6.67 11.09
CA ILE A 275 -12.19 5.96 11.24
C ILE A 275 -12.26 4.97 12.40
N VAL A 276 -12.77 5.40 13.56
CA VAL A 276 -12.91 4.57 14.75
C VAL A 276 -13.77 3.34 14.45
N LYS A 277 -14.95 3.55 13.86
CA LYS A 277 -15.88 2.47 13.45
C LYS A 277 -15.21 1.49 12.50
N LYS A 278 -14.56 1.98 11.43
CA LYS A 278 -13.91 1.11 10.44
C LYS A 278 -12.76 0.30 11.05
N THR A 279 -12.02 0.89 11.99
CA THR A 279 -10.93 0.23 12.72
C THR A 279 -11.45 -0.91 13.60
N LEU A 280 -12.47 -0.63 14.42
CA LEU A 280 -12.97 -1.56 15.45
C LEU A 280 -13.84 -2.70 14.90
N ARG A 281 -14.23 -2.65 13.62
CA ARG A 281 -15.04 -3.70 12.99
C ARG A 281 -14.42 -5.10 13.11
N TRP A 282 -13.09 -5.22 13.07
CA TRP A 282 -12.39 -6.50 13.21
C TRP A 282 -12.38 -7.01 14.66
N VAL A 283 -12.22 -6.10 15.61
CA VAL A 283 -12.20 -6.38 17.06
C VAL A 283 -13.52 -7.02 17.50
N LYS A 284 -14.66 -6.51 17.01
CA LYS A 284 -15.98 -7.13 17.24
C LYS A 284 -15.96 -8.64 16.98
N ALA A 285 -15.37 -9.05 15.85
CA ALA A 285 -15.44 -10.43 15.38
C ALA A 285 -14.40 -11.36 15.99
N LYS A 286 -13.31 -10.82 16.56
CA LYS A 286 -12.15 -11.61 16.99
C LYS A 286 -11.79 -11.46 18.47
N ASN A 287 -12.29 -10.42 19.14
CA ASN A 287 -11.95 -10.09 20.53
C ASN A 287 -13.19 -9.66 21.33
N PRO A 288 -14.11 -10.61 21.66
CA PRO A 288 -15.30 -10.32 22.47
C PRO A 288 -14.99 -9.67 23.83
N GLU A 289 -13.86 -10.03 24.42
CA GLU A 289 -13.38 -9.50 25.70
C GLU A 289 -13.12 -7.99 25.68
N LEU A 290 -12.93 -7.39 24.49
CA LEU A 290 -12.69 -5.96 24.32
C LEU A 290 -13.97 -5.14 24.09
N HIS A 291 -15.14 -5.79 24.00
CA HIS A 291 -16.42 -5.12 23.76
C HIS A 291 -16.73 -4.02 24.79
N PRO A 292 -16.52 -4.20 26.11
CA PRO A 292 -16.76 -3.13 27.09
C PRO A 292 -15.90 -1.88 26.84
N LEU A 293 -14.71 -2.02 26.25
CA LEU A 293 -13.88 -0.89 25.87
C LEU A 293 -14.37 -0.24 24.57
N VAL A 294 -14.85 -1.02 23.60
CA VAL A 294 -15.48 -0.48 22.38
C VAL A 294 -16.70 0.38 22.73
N GLU A 295 -17.54 -0.08 23.65
CA GLU A 295 -18.71 0.68 24.13
C GLU A 295 -18.32 2.03 24.73
N LYS A 296 -17.21 2.07 25.49
CA LYS A 296 -16.65 3.31 26.06
C LYS A 296 -16.09 4.28 25.00
N ILE A 297 -15.92 3.85 23.76
CA ILE A 297 -15.37 4.68 22.67
C ILE A 297 -16.49 5.17 21.74
N ILE A 298 -17.43 4.29 21.37
CA ILE A 298 -18.44 4.58 20.33
C ILE A 298 -19.89 4.29 20.73
N GLY A 299 -20.15 4.08 22.02
CA GLY A 299 -21.49 3.87 22.56
C GLY A 299 -21.93 2.40 22.57
N ALA A 300 -22.92 2.08 23.41
CA ALA A 300 -23.45 0.73 23.59
C ALA A 300 -24.16 0.15 22.34
N ASP A 301 -24.74 0.99 21.49
CA ASP A 301 -25.49 0.54 20.30
C ASP A 301 -24.58 0.23 19.10
N TYR A 302 -23.25 0.26 19.27
CA TYR A 302 -22.27 0.06 18.21
C TYR A 302 -22.43 -1.29 17.47
N LEU A 303 -22.97 -2.31 18.15
CA LEU A 303 -23.24 -3.61 17.55
C LEU A 303 -24.23 -3.52 16.40
N ARG A 304 -25.26 -2.65 16.51
CA ARG A 304 -26.25 -2.41 15.46
C ARG A 304 -25.57 -1.97 14.18
N TYR A 305 -24.68 -0.99 14.26
CA TYR A 305 -23.88 -0.52 13.13
C TYR A 305 -23.04 -1.63 12.48
N PHE A 306 -22.39 -2.47 13.28
CA PHE A 306 -21.55 -3.53 12.74
C PHE A 306 -22.33 -4.68 12.10
N ASP A 307 -23.59 -4.89 12.50
CA ASP A 307 -24.50 -5.87 11.92
C ASP A 307 -25.38 -5.33 10.79
N GLU A 308 -25.51 -4.01 10.63
CA GLU A 308 -26.27 -3.39 9.53
C GLU A 308 -25.86 -3.90 8.15
N LYS A 309 -24.58 -4.23 7.91
CA LYS A 309 -24.15 -4.84 6.63
C LYS A 309 -24.61 -6.29 6.43
N LYS A 310 -24.91 -7.02 7.50
CA LYS A 310 -25.58 -8.35 7.42
C LYS A 310 -27.10 -8.21 7.27
N ASN A 311 -27.66 -7.04 7.60
CA ASN A 311 -29.10 -6.77 7.69
C ASN A 311 -29.65 -5.81 6.61
N ILE A 312 -28.90 -5.47 5.55
CA ILE A 312 -29.42 -4.58 4.47
C ILE A 312 -30.65 -5.20 3.77
N LEU A 313 -30.80 -6.53 3.79
CA LEU A 313 -31.94 -7.27 3.20
C LEU A 313 -32.83 -7.97 4.22
N ALA A 314 -32.52 -7.88 5.51
CA ALA A 314 -33.33 -8.54 6.54
C ALA A 314 -34.58 -7.69 6.79
N LYS A 315 -35.70 -8.09 6.20
CA LYS A 315 -37.00 -7.57 6.63
C LYS A 315 -37.18 -7.96 8.11
N PRO A 316 -37.59 -7.03 9.00
CA PRO A 316 -37.95 -7.41 10.36
C PRO A 316 -39.02 -8.50 10.30
N LYS A 317 -38.99 -9.46 11.24
CA LYS A 317 -40.10 -10.40 11.40
C LYS A 317 -41.36 -9.55 11.56
N SER A 318 -42.31 -9.72 10.65
CA SER A 318 -43.67 -9.21 10.84
C SER A 318 -44.13 -9.72 12.19
N SER A 319 -44.43 -8.80 13.10
CA SER A 319 -45.06 -9.13 14.37
C SER A 319 -46.35 -9.91 14.08
N MET A 320 -46.33 -11.20 14.43
CA MET A 320 -47.52 -11.92 14.87
C MET A 320 -47.62 -11.72 16.38
#